data_AF-A0A6J4DZ72-F1
#
_entry.id   AF-A0A6J4DZ72-F1
#
_cell.length_a   1.000
_cell.length_b   1.000
_cell.length_c   1.000
_cell.angle_alpha   90.00
_cell.angle_beta   90.00
_cell.angle_gamma   90.00
#
_symmetry.space_group_name_H-M   'P 1'
#
loop_
_entity.id
_entity.type
_entity.pdbx_description
1 polymer ?
#
loop_
_entity_poly.entity_id
_entity_poly.type
_entity_poly.pdbx_seq_one_letter_code
_entity_poly.pdbx_strand_id
1 'polypeptide(L)' 'MMDAQSALRAKLALSARIERDRLRTAMQAPISAPRYRVLYLKDGKEKHSAWFYKHDYARVALQLMQKKYGDKKAIIYID' A
#
# COMPACT_ATOMS: atom_id res chain seq x y z
N MET A 1 22.11 -33.94 26.42
CA MET A 1 20.83 -34.01 25.69
C MET A 1 19.94 -32.91 26.21
N MET A 2 19.33 -32.08 25.34
CA MET A 2 18.34 -31.08 25.79
C MET A 2 17.07 -31.79 26.25
N ASP A 3 16.51 -31.39 27.40
CA ASP A 3 15.29 -31.98 27.95
C ASP A 3 14.03 -31.46 27.22
N ALA A 4 12.94 -32.23 27.25
CA ALA A 4 11.70 -31.87 26.56
C ALA A 4 11.01 -30.59 27.09
N GLN A 5 11.10 -30.29 28.39
CA GLN A 5 10.63 -29.02 28.98
C GLN A 5 11.48 -27.84 28.52
N SER A 6 12.79 -28.00 28.38
CA SER A 6 13.68 -26.94 27.89
C SER A 6 13.35 -26.55 26.43
N ALA A 7 13.06 -27.55 25.59
CA ALA A 7 12.64 -27.35 24.20
C ALA A 7 11.25 -26.68 24.11
N LEU A 8 10.31 -27.05 24.99
CA LEU A 8 8.99 -26.43 25.06
C LEU A 8 9.08 -24.96 25.48
N ARG A 9 9.89 -24.64 26.50
CA ARG A 9 10.13 -23.26 26.94
C ARG A 9 10.74 -22.40 25.84
N ALA A 10 11.70 -22.93 25.09
CA ALA A 10 12.29 -22.22 23.96
C ALA A 10 11.27 -21.90 22.87
N LYS A 11 10.37 -22.84 22.55
CA LYS A 11 9.27 -22.62 21.59
C LYS A 11 8.29 -21.55 22.07
N LEU A 12 7.89 -21.59 23.34
CA LEU A 12 6.98 -20.60 23.93
C LEU A 12 7.60 -19.20 23.98
N ALA A 13 8.88 -19.10 24.30
CA ALA A 13 9.60 -17.84 24.27
C ALA A 13 9.70 -17.27 22.84
N LEU A 14 9.93 -18.13 21.85
CA LEU A 14 9.96 -17.74 20.44
C LEU A 14 8.57 -17.25 19.96
N SER A 15 7.49 -17.96 20.29
CA SER A 15 6.14 -17.54 19.91
C SER A 15 5.76 -16.21 20.53
N ALA A 16 6.07 -15.99 21.82
CA ALA A 16 5.83 -14.72 22.50
C ALA A 16 6.63 -13.57 21.88
N ARG A 17 7.86 -13.83 21.40
CA ARG A 17 8.67 -12.84 20.68
C ARG A 17 8.05 -12.47 19.33
N ILE A 18 7.65 -13.47 18.54
CA ILE A 18 6.98 -13.27 17.24
C ILE A 18 5.69 -12.48 17.40
N GLU A 19 4.89 -12.80 18.43
CA GLU A 19 3.65 -12.09 18.72
C GLU A 19 3.89 -10.62 19.08
N ARG A 20 4.89 -10.36 19.94
CA ARG A 20 5.31 -8.99 20.26
C ARG A 20 5.77 -8.21 19.02
N ASP A 21 6.57 -8.83 18.15
CA ASP A 21 7.03 -8.19 16.91
C ASP A 21 5.86 -7.90 15.97
N ARG A 22 4.90 -8.81 15.83
CA ARG A 22 3.67 -8.59 15.04
C ARG A 22 2.86 -7.41 15.57
N LEU A 23 2.65 -7.33 16.88
CA LEU A 23 1.94 -6.22 17.51
C LEU A 23 2.69 -4.89 17.33
N ARG A 24 4.02 -4.91 17.42
CA ARG A 24 4.86 -3.73 17.18
C ARG A 24 4.74 -3.24 15.74
N THR A 25 4.79 -4.13 14.75
CA THR A 25 4.65 -3.77 13.33
C THR A 25 3.24 -3.33 12.98
N ALA A 26 2.19 -3.89 13.60
CA ALA A 26 0.81 -3.48 13.37
C ALA A 26 0.53 -2.02 13.79
N MET A 27 1.25 -1.50 14.78
CA MET A 27 1.13 -0.10 15.23
C MET A 27 2.09 0.86 14.51
N GLN A 28 2.93 0.36 13.59
CA GLN A 28 3.77 1.22 12.77
C GLN A 28 2.97 1.72 11.57
N ALA A 29 3.09 3.02 11.25
CA ALA A 29 2.60 3.53 9.99
C ALA A 29 3.21 2.71 8.83
N PRO A 30 2.47 2.48 7.74
CA PRO A 30 2.97 1.71 6.61
C PRO A 30 4.34 2.23 6.17
N ILE A 31 5.29 1.30 6.01
CA ILE A 31 6.70 1.61 5.70
C ILE A 31 6.83 2.35 4.35
N SER A 32 5.88 2.13 3.43
CA SER A 32 5.82 2.83 2.14
C SER A 32 4.78 3.95 2.16
N ALA A 33 5.22 5.15 1.77
CA ALA A 33 4.30 6.24 1.45
C ALA A 33 3.32 5.80 0.33
N PRO A 34 2.03 6.18 0.42
CA PRO A 34 1.04 5.82 -0.59
C PRO A 34 1.45 6.33 -1.97
N ARG A 35 1.23 5.50 -2.99
CA ARG A 35 1.49 5.87 -4.39
C ARG A 35 0.18 6.14 -5.10
N TYR A 36 0.16 7.18 -5.92
CA TYR A 36 -1.03 7.64 -6.64
C TYR A 36 -0.79 7.54 -8.14
N ARG A 37 -1.79 7.15 -8.92
CA ARG A 37 -1.76 7.31 -10.39
C ARG A 37 -3.15 7.67 -10.89
N VAL A 38 -3.23 8.26 -12.08
CA VAL A 38 -4.50 8.54 -12.73
C VAL A 38 -4.79 7.43 -13.73
N LEU A 39 -5.91 6.74 -13.56
CA LEU A 39 -6.47 5.84 -14.56
C LEU A 39 -7.46 6.63 -15.42
N TYR A 40 -7.44 6.42 -16.73
CA TYR A 40 -8.35 7.12 -17.63
C TYR A 40 -8.72 6.30 -18.87
N LEU A 41 -9.88 6.60 -19.46
CA LEU A 41 -10.36 5.97 -20.68
C LEU A 41 -10.07 6.85 -21.89
N LYS A 42 -9.34 6.30 -22.86
CA LYS A 42 -9.13 6.88 -24.18
C LYS A 42 -9.62 5.89 -25.23
N ASP A 43 -10.59 6.29 -26.05
CA ASP A 43 -11.15 5.48 -27.14
C ASP A 43 -11.65 4.10 -26.66
N GLY A 44 -12.28 4.06 -25.48
CA GLY A 44 -12.79 2.84 -24.85
C GLY A 44 -11.72 1.94 -24.22
N LYS A 45 -10.44 2.35 -24.23
CA LYS A 45 -9.33 1.59 -23.63
C LYS A 45 -8.82 2.28 -22.37
N GLU A 46 -8.56 1.48 -21.33
CA GLU A 46 -7.90 1.97 -20.12
C GLU A 46 -6.45 2.35 -20.41
N LYS A 47 -6.04 3.48 -19.84
CA LYS A 47 -4.69 4.02 -19.83
C LYS A 47 -4.39 4.54 -18.44
N HIS A 48 -3.10 4.74 -18.17
CA HIS A 48 -2.64 5.21 -16.87
C HIS A 48 -1.53 6.25 -17.02
N SER A 49 -1.43 7.15 -16.04
CA SER A 49 -0.29 8.04 -15.88
C SER A 49 0.92 7.30 -15.27
N ALA A 50 2.02 8.05 -15.10
CA ALA A 50 3.07 7.67 -14.16
C ALA A 50 2.55 7.70 -12.71
N TRP A 51 3.31 7.08 -11.81
CA TRP A 51 3.07 7.16 -10.37
C TRP A 51 3.50 8.52 -9.81
N PHE A 52 2.74 8.98 -8.81
CA PHE A 52 3.01 10.16 -8.00
C PHE A 52 3.16 9.73 -6.55
N TYR A 53 4.04 10.39 -5.81
CA TYR A 53 4.24 10.17 -4.37
C TYR A 53 3.56 11.24 -3.51
N LYS A 54 2.90 12.22 -4.14
CA LYS A 54 2.12 13.26 -3.48
C LYS A 54 0.72 13.30 -4.09
N HIS A 55 -0.28 13.32 -3.22
CA HIS A 55 -1.69 13.36 -3.61
C HIS A 55 -2.03 14.59 -4.47
N ASP A 56 -1.44 15.75 -4.17
CA ASP A 56 -1.73 16.99 -4.90
C ASP A 56 -1.31 16.94 -6.37
N TYR A 57 -0.19 16.30 -6.69
CA TYR A 57 0.22 16.09 -8.09
C TYR A 57 -0.74 15.15 -8.82
N ALA A 58 -1.23 14.11 -8.14
CA ALA A 58 -2.25 13.24 -8.71
C ALA A 58 -3.57 13.97 -8.96
N ARG A 59 -3.96 14.92 -8.09
CA ARG A 59 -5.15 15.77 -8.29
C ARG A 59 -5.01 16.69 -9.51
N VAL A 60 -3.86 17.32 -9.69
CA VAL A 60 -3.60 18.17 -10.87
C VAL A 60 -3.65 17.32 -12.15
N ALA A 61 -3.02 16.13 -12.12
CA ALA A 61 -3.08 15.20 -13.24
C ALA A 61 -4.52 14.72 -13.53
N LEU A 62 -5.32 14.47 -12.49
CA LEU A 62 -6.73 14.10 -12.63
C LEU A 62 -7.51 15.21 -13.33
N GLN A 63 -7.39 16.46 -12.89
CA GLN A 63 -8.06 17.61 -13.51
C GLN A 63 -7.69 17.75 -14.98
N LEU A 64 -6.41 17.54 -15.33
CA LEU A 64 -5.95 17.58 -16.71
C LEU A 64 -6.61 16.48 -17.56
N MET A 65 -6.66 15.24 -17.03
CA MET A 65 -7.26 14.11 -17.76
C MET A 65 -8.77 14.24 -17.86
N GLN A 66 -9.44 14.75 -16.82
CA GLN A 66 -10.87 15.05 -16.84
C GLN A 66 -11.18 16.13 -17.88
N LYS A 67 -10.40 17.21 -17.94
CA LYS A 67 -10.54 18.24 -18.98
C LYS A 67 -10.31 17.70 -20.40
N LYS A 68 -9.39 16.73 -20.56
CA LYS A 68 -9.00 16.18 -21.88
C LYS A 68 -9.93 15.08 -22.38
N TYR A 69 -10.42 14.21 -21.49
CA TYR A 69 -11.14 12.99 -21.84
C TYR A 69 -12.58 12.97 -21.30
N GLY A 70 -12.92 13.85 -20.36
CA GLY A 70 -14.22 13.98 -19.71
C GLY A 70 -14.18 13.60 -18.23
N ASP A 71 -14.98 14.29 -17.41
CA ASP A 71 -14.93 14.21 -15.94
C ASP A 71 -15.13 12.80 -15.38
N LYS A 72 -15.99 12.00 -16.04
CA LYS A 72 -16.30 10.61 -15.64
C LYS A 72 -15.34 9.58 -16.25
N LYS A 73 -14.34 10.01 -17.03
CA LYS A 73 -13.39 9.12 -17.72
C LYS A 73 -12.02 9.08 -17.08
N ALA A 74 -11.81 9.71 -15.93
CA ALA A 74 -10.53 9.66 -15.21
C ALA A 74 -10.75 9.61 -13.70
N ILE A 75 -9.92 8.83 -13.00
CA ILE A 75 -9.95 8.66 -11.54
C ILE A 75 -8.52 8.55 -10.97
N ILE A 76 -8.36 8.82 -9.68
CA ILE A 76 -7.12 8.52 -8.94
C ILE A 76 -7.22 7.09 -8.40
N TYR A 77 -6.18 6.31 -8.66
CA TYR A 77 -5.91 5.02 -8.04
C TYR A 77 -4.81 5.20 -6.99
N ILE A 78 -4.98 4.56 -5.82
CA ILE A 78 -4.04 4.58 -4.71
C ILE A 78 -3.55 3.16 -4.46
N ASP A 79 -2.24 2.99 -4.39
CA ASP A 79 -1.55 1.76 -3.97
C ASP A 79 -1.01 1.88 -2.54
#